data_AF-A0A8H7TM13-F1
#
_entry.id   AF-A0A8H7TM13-F1
#
_cell.length_a   1.000
_cell.length_b   1.000
_cell.length_c   1.000
_cell.angle_alpha   90.00
_cell.angle_beta   90.00
_cell.angle_gamma   90.00
#
_symmetry.space_group_name_H-M   'P 1'
#
loop_
_entity.id
_entity.type
_entity.pdbx_description
1 polymer ?
#
loop_
_entity_poly.entity_id
_entity_poly.type
_entity_poly.pdbx_seq_one_letter_code
_entity_poly.pdbx_strand_id
1 'polypeptide(L)'
;MSPPLSTLHDHLHLVLRQTRGPSHSTSAHFDSAKALKIISPSLEWRESPERSIQRQIAAGDVDKWGWVVYRTAYQPELDAAWATLQLLMLEDLCECVAEPDAPQIADRMDWSFVADPELEGASLDELRRRFAWARVDAPYDLDACEAGTTRGSRYDFFVQADEEALRSLVPDPSSNYAALLSGDHVNLVRAWADPIPEEKATDADGELVDNEDWMKVHLGVVSTHYYVELGDDETWYAYNRAPPDGMCMP
;
A
#
# COMPACT_ATOMS: atom_id res chain seq x y z
N MET A 1 -14.73 17.79 -0.22
CA MET A 1 -13.89 18.81 0.44
C MET A 1 -13.14 18.11 1.55
N SER A 2 -11.89 17.74 1.31
CA SER A 2 -11.04 17.06 2.30
C SER A 2 -10.64 18.05 3.40
N PRO A 3 -10.63 17.66 4.68
CA PRO A 3 -10.23 18.55 5.77
C PRO A 3 -8.70 18.81 5.72
N PRO A 4 -8.24 19.99 6.19
CA PRO A 4 -6.81 20.30 6.22
C PRO A 4 -6.06 19.41 7.23
N LEU A 5 -4.82 19.02 6.88
CA LEU A 5 -3.94 18.13 7.66
C LEU A 5 -3.75 18.54 9.13
N SER A 6 -3.87 19.84 9.45
CA SER A 6 -3.84 20.34 10.83
C SER A 6 -4.96 19.76 11.69
N THR A 7 -6.13 19.52 11.10
CA THR A 7 -7.30 18.95 11.77
C THR A 7 -7.11 17.46 12.06
N LEU A 8 -6.38 16.74 11.20
CA LEU A 8 -6.09 15.31 11.38
C LEU A 8 -5.10 15.09 12.53
N HIS A 9 -4.07 15.93 12.60
CA HIS A 9 -3.09 15.95 13.69
C HIS A 9 -3.75 16.24 15.05
N ASP A 10 -4.66 17.22 15.12
CA ASP A 10 -5.40 17.56 16.33
C ASP A 10 -6.41 16.46 16.74
N HIS A 11 -7.03 15.77 15.77
CA HIS A 11 -7.95 14.66 16.04
C HIS A 11 -7.19 13.43 16.57
N LEU A 12 -6.03 13.11 16.01
CA LEU A 12 -5.16 12.02 16.46
C LEU A 12 -4.66 12.29 17.89
N HIS A 13 -4.24 13.52 18.20
CA HIS A 13 -3.85 13.88 19.57
C HIS A 13 -5.00 13.82 20.58
N LEU A 14 -6.24 14.10 20.16
CA LEU A 14 -7.41 14.02 21.03
C LEU A 14 -7.79 12.56 21.33
N VAL A 15 -7.76 11.69 20.33
CA VAL A 15 -8.06 10.25 20.48
C VAL A 15 -6.98 9.55 21.32
N LEU A 16 -5.70 9.87 21.10
CA LEU A 16 -4.57 9.34 21.87
C LEU A 16 -4.53 9.81 23.35
N ARG A 17 -5.17 10.94 23.67
CA ARG A 17 -5.31 11.43 25.05
C ARG A 17 -6.45 10.77 25.82
N GLN A 18 -7.50 10.30 25.13
CA GLN A 18 -8.65 9.67 25.78
C GLN A 18 -8.43 8.19 26.12
N THR A 19 -7.42 7.53 25.53
CA THR A 19 -7.15 6.10 25.71
C THR A 19 -6.04 5.78 26.72
N ARG A 20 -5.34 6.77 27.28
CA ARG A 20 -4.31 6.55 28.31
C ARG A 20 -4.89 6.46 29.73
N GLY A 21 -5.44 5.30 30.06
CA GLY A 21 -5.44 4.79 31.43
C GLY A 21 -4.04 4.27 31.81
N PRO A 22 -3.65 4.27 33.11
CA PRO A 22 -2.30 3.92 33.51
C PRO A 22 -2.16 2.39 33.56
N SER A 23 -1.59 1.79 32.53
CA SER A 23 -1.07 0.43 32.61
C SER A 23 0.23 0.31 31.83
N HIS A 24 1.30 0.09 32.57
CA HIS A 24 2.60 -0.32 32.07
C HIS A 24 2.45 -1.61 31.26
N SER A 25 2.66 -1.54 29.95
CA SER A 25 3.03 -2.70 29.14
C SER A 25 3.83 -2.21 27.94
N THR A 26 5.08 -2.64 27.89
CA THR A 26 6.05 -2.30 26.85
C THR A 26 5.64 -3.05 25.58
N SER A 27 4.97 -2.37 24.65
CA SER A 27 4.71 -2.90 23.31
C SER A 27 6.04 -3.00 22.56
N ALA A 28 6.37 -4.21 22.10
CA ALA A 28 7.46 -4.41 21.17
C ALA A 28 6.96 -3.99 19.77
N HIS A 29 7.24 -2.74 19.40
CA HIS A 29 7.06 -2.23 18.03
C HIS A 29 7.95 -3.02 17.07
N PHE A 30 7.37 -3.59 16.01
CA PHE A 30 8.12 -4.10 14.89
C PHE A 30 8.49 -2.93 13.99
N ASP A 31 9.75 -2.50 14.07
CA ASP A 31 10.32 -1.44 13.26
C ASP A 31 10.85 -2.07 11.97
N SER A 32 10.00 -2.07 10.94
CA SER A 32 10.29 -2.68 9.62
C SER A 32 11.55 -2.09 8.98
N ALA A 33 11.82 -0.80 9.20
CA ALA A 33 13.03 -0.12 8.74
C ALA A 33 14.29 -0.64 9.45
N LYS A 34 14.21 -0.97 10.75
CA LYS A 34 15.29 -1.68 11.47
C LYS A 34 15.43 -3.13 11.05
N ALA A 35 14.33 -3.85 10.83
CA ALA A 35 14.39 -5.26 10.45
C ALA A 35 15.10 -5.46 9.10
N LEU A 36 14.83 -4.59 8.12
CA LEU A 36 15.48 -4.62 6.82
C LEU A 36 16.95 -4.15 6.87
N LYS A 37 17.31 -3.23 7.79
CA LYS A 37 18.70 -2.81 8.04
C LYS A 37 19.60 -3.95 8.55
N ILE A 38 19.04 -4.93 9.27
CA ILE A 38 19.81 -6.04 9.87
C ILE A 38 20.16 -7.11 8.82
N ILE A 39 19.38 -7.25 7.76
CA ILE A 39 19.51 -8.34 6.77
C ILE A 39 20.57 -8.02 5.69
N SER A 40 21.01 -6.77 5.53
CA SER A 40 22.02 -6.40 4.53
C SER A 40 22.96 -5.28 5.01
N PRO A 41 24.11 -5.63 5.64
CA PRO A 41 25.07 -4.66 6.17
C PRO A 41 25.81 -3.85 5.09
N SER A 42 25.63 -4.16 3.81
CA SER A 42 26.29 -3.51 2.67
C SER A 42 25.49 -2.35 2.04
N LEU A 43 24.41 -1.91 2.69
CA LEU A 43 23.45 -0.95 2.14
C LEU A 43 23.73 0.53 2.52
N GLU A 44 24.97 0.91 2.84
CA GLU A 44 25.31 2.31 3.17
C GLU A 44 25.31 3.28 1.96
N TRP A 45 25.01 2.78 0.75
CA TRP A 45 24.95 3.58 -0.49
C TRP A 45 23.59 3.57 -1.20
N ARG A 46 22.55 2.93 -0.65
CA ARG A 46 21.20 2.97 -1.25
C ARG A 46 20.48 4.20 -0.70
N GLU A 47 20.03 5.06 -1.60
CA GLU A 47 19.14 6.18 -1.28
C GLU A 47 17.89 5.66 -0.55
N SER A 48 17.43 6.38 0.48
CA SER A 48 16.18 6.04 1.17
C SER A 48 14.99 6.11 0.20
N PRO A 49 13.95 5.27 0.36
CA PRO A 49 12.74 5.37 -0.44
C PRO A 49 12.13 6.77 -0.44
N GLU A 50 12.12 7.43 0.71
CA GLU A 50 11.65 8.78 0.93
C GLU A 50 12.40 9.79 0.04
N ARG A 51 13.73 9.66 -0.03
CA ARG A 51 14.56 10.54 -0.84
C ARG A 51 14.41 10.26 -2.34
N SER A 52 14.16 9.00 -2.72
CA SER A 52 13.79 8.64 -4.09
C SER A 52 12.48 9.33 -4.51
N ILE A 53 11.45 9.27 -3.66
CA ILE A 53 10.17 9.97 -3.87
C ILE A 53 10.40 11.48 -3.99
N GLN A 54 11.19 12.08 -3.09
CA GLN A 54 11.49 13.52 -3.16
C GLN A 54 12.18 13.90 -4.49
N ARG A 55 13.08 13.05 -5.01
CA ARG A 55 13.72 13.29 -6.29
C ARG A 55 12.71 13.26 -7.45
N GLN A 56 11.81 12.29 -7.46
CA GLN A 56 10.76 12.19 -8.48
C GLN A 56 9.85 13.43 -8.46
N ILE A 57 9.47 13.92 -7.27
CA ILE A 57 8.72 15.17 -7.11
C ILE A 57 9.52 16.37 -7.66
N ALA A 58 10.80 16.47 -7.31
CA ALA A 58 11.65 17.60 -7.73
C ALA A 58 11.94 17.60 -9.24
N ALA A 59 11.98 16.42 -9.87
CA ALA A 59 12.11 16.27 -11.32
C ALA A 59 10.82 16.63 -12.08
N GLY A 60 9.67 16.65 -11.38
CA GLY A 60 8.35 16.87 -11.98
C GLY A 60 7.74 15.59 -12.55
N ASP A 61 8.32 14.43 -12.25
CA ASP A 61 7.83 13.13 -12.71
C ASP A 61 6.52 12.76 -11.99
N VAL A 62 6.37 13.18 -10.74
CA VAL A 62 5.15 12.98 -9.94
C VAL A 62 4.78 14.26 -9.19
N ASP A 63 3.51 14.71 -9.27
CA ASP A 63 3.02 15.83 -8.45
C ASP A 63 2.53 15.37 -7.08
N LYS A 64 2.04 14.13 -6.99
CA LYS A 64 1.52 13.50 -5.77
C LYS A 64 2.02 12.07 -5.65
N TRP A 65 2.07 11.58 -4.41
CA TRP A 65 2.44 10.20 -4.12
C TRP A 65 1.57 9.63 -2.98
N GLY A 66 1.58 8.31 -2.83
CA GLY A 66 0.81 7.59 -1.81
C GLY A 66 -0.26 6.69 -2.40
N TRP A 67 -0.74 5.76 -1.59
CA TRP A 67 -1.68 4.72 -2.02
C TRP A 67 -3.13 5.17 -2.04
N VAL A 68 -3.91 4.48 -2.87
CA VAL A 68 -5.36 4.62 -2.96
C VAL A 68 -5.96 3.31 -2.47
N VAL A 69 -6.70 3.37 -1.37
CA VAL A 69 -7.23 2.21 -0.65
C VAL A 69 -8.76 2.21 -0.76
N TYR A 70 -9.32 1.21 -1.43
CA TYR A 70 -10.75 1.02 -1.57
C TYR A 70 -11.26 0.03 -0.51
N ARG A 71 -12.25 0.46 0.27
CA ARG A 71 -13.04 -0.44 1.11
C ARG A 71 -14.15 -1.07 0.27
N THR A 72 -14.26 -2.40 0.30
CA THR A 72 -15.33 -3.13 -0.41
C THR A 72 -16.18 -4.02 0.50
N ALA A 73 -16.01 -3.91 1.82
CA ALA A 73 -16.80 -4.64 2.81
C ALA A 73 -17.27 -3.71 3.94
N TYR A 74 -18.58 -3.55 4.07
CA TYR A 74 -19.27 -2.55 4.89
C TYR A 74 -20.13 -3.17 5.98
N GLN A 75 -19.92 -4.45 6.33
CA GLN A 75 -20.59 -5.02 7.50
C GLN A 75 -20.19 -4.24 8.77
N PRO A 76 -21.13 -3.91 9.67
CA PRO A 76 -20.85 -3.09 10.86
C PRO A 76 -19.75 -3.66 11.75
N GLU A 77 -19.60 -4.99 11.78
CA GLU A 77 -18.57 -5.67 12.56
C GLU A 77 -17.15 -5.40 12.04
N LEU A 78 -17.00 -4.95 10.79
CA LEU A 78 -15.71 -4.63 10.16
C LEU A 78 -15.35 -3.14 10.26
N ASP A 79 -16.23 -2.27 10.75
CA ASP A 79 -15.95 -0.83 10.85
C ASP A 79 -14.72 -0.55 11.74
N ALA A 80 -14.59 -1.30 12.84
CA ALA A 80 -13.43 -1.19 13.72
C ALA A 80 -12.14 -1.66 13.03
N ALA A 81 -12.21 -2.75 12.25
CA ALA A 81 -11.07 -3.25 11.50
C ALA A 81 -10.62 -2.29 10.40
N TRP A 82 -11.57 -1.65 9.71
CA TRP A 82 -11.27 -0.59 8.75
C TRP A 82 -10.56 0.60 9.40
N ALA A 83 -11.02 1.04 10.57
CA ALA A 83 -10.33 2.11 11.31
C ALA A 83 -8.91 1.70 11.74
N THR A 84 -8.72 0.44 12.16
CA THR A 84 -7.40 -0.11 12.49
C THR A 84 -6.48 -0.13 11.27
N LEU A 85 -6.97 -0.56 10.10
CA LEU A 85 -6.21 -0.55 8.85
C LEU A 85 -5.69 0.87 8.54
N GLN A 86 -6.59 1.87 8.61
CA GLN A 86 -6.23 3.26 8.37
C GLN A 86 -5.15 3.74 9.33
N LEU A 87 -5.27 3.40 10.62
CA LEU A 87 -4.29 3.77 11.63
C LEU A 87 -2.92 3.16 11.36
N LEU A 88 -2.85 1.86 11.08
CA LEU A 88 -1.60 1.16 10.83
C LEU A 88 -0.88 1.72 9.59
N MET A 89 -1.62 1.95 8.49
CA MET A 89 -1.03 2.55 7.28
C MET A 89 -0.56 3.99 7.48
N LEU A 90 -1.25 4.76 8.34
CA LEU A 90 -0.88 6.14 8.65
C LEU A 90 0.25 6.23 9.69
N GLU A 91 0.42 5.24 10.54
CA GLU A 91 1.51 5.21 11.53
C GLU A 91 2.86 5.03 10.84
N ASP A 92 2.99 4.02 9.97
CA ASP A 92 4.17 3.82 9.11
C ASP A 92 4.49 5.09 8.32
N LEU A 93 3.45 5.77 7.82
CA LEU A 93 3.58 7.00 7.08
C LEU A 93 4.16 8.15 7.93
N CYS A 94 3.71 8.28 9.18
CA CYS A 94 4.22 9.29 10.10
C CYS A 94 5.70 9.10 10.41
N GLU A 95 6.16 7.85 10.51
CA GLU A 95 7.58 7.55 10.66
C GLU A 95 8.38 7.94 9.41
N CYS A 96 7.88 7.60 8.22
CA CYS A 96 8.53 7.95 6.95
C CYS A 96 8.65 9.47 6.73
N VAL A 97 7.58 10.23 6.94
CA VAL A 97 7.62 11.70 6.73
C VAL A 97 8.40 12.45 7.80
N ALA A 98 8.66 11.82 8.94
CA ALA A 98 9.53 12.37 9.97
C ALA A 98 11.01 12.29 9.59
N GLU A 99 11.38 11.61 8.49
CA GLU A 99 12.78 11.45 8.13
C GLU A 99 13.44 12.77 7.67
N PRO A 100 14.61 13.14 8.22
CA PRO A 100 15.22 14.45 8.00
C PRO A 100 15.66 14.73 6.56
N ASP A 101 15.84 13.70 5.73
CA ASP A 101 16.44 13.81 4.40
C ASP A 101 15.44 13.98 3.26
N ALA A 102 14.13 13.92 3.56
CA ALA A 102 13.04 14.04 2.60
C ALA A 102 11.85 14.91 3.06
N PRO A 103 12.05 16.10 3.64
CA PRO A 103 10.99 16.85 4.33
C PRO A 103 9.84 17.31 3.42
N GLN A 104 10.04 17.36 2.09
CA GLN A 104 9.05 17.88 1.14
C GLN A 104 8.03 16.82 0.69
N ILE A 105 8.27 15.53 1.00
CA ILE A 105 7.36 14.48 0.57
C ILE A 105 6.01 14.61 1.28
N ALA A 106 5.98 15.06 2.54
CA ALA A 106 4.74 15.24 3.30
C ALA A 106 3.75 16.19 2.61
N ASP A 107 4.26 17.27 1.99
CA ASP A 107 3.43 18.30 1.33
C ASP A 107 2.74 17.78 0.06
N ARG A 108 3.28 16.71 -0.55
CA ARG A 108 2.79 16.10 -1.79
C ARG A 108 2.15 14.73 -1.58
N MET A 109 2.01 14.32 -0.34
CA MET A 109 1.43 13.04 0.04
C MET A 109 -0.09 13.10 -0.07
N ASP A 110 -0.68 12.13 -0.76
CA ASP A 110 -2.12 12.06 -1.01
C ASP A 110 -2.66 10.62 -0.84
N TRP A 111 -2.45 10.06 0.35
CA TRP A 111 -3.04 8.78 0.72
C TRP A 111 -4.56 8.89 0.78
N SER A 112 -5.25 8.09 -0.04
CA SER A 112 -6.69 8.19 -0.22
C SER A 112 -7.39 6.94 0.29
N PHE A 113 -8.25 7.10 1.29
CA PHE A 113 -9.12 6.02 1.77
C PHE A 113 -10.54 6.23 1.23
N VAL A 114 -10.95 5.38 0.29
CA VAL A 114 -12.24 5.45 -0.38
C VAL A 114 -13.21 4.49 0.32
N ALA A 115 -14.13 5.08 1.09
CA ALA A 115 -15.21 4.37 1.77
C ALA A 115 -16.57 4.81 1.19
N ASP A 116 -16.87 4.33 -0.01
CA ASP A 116 -18.12 4.55 -0.72
C ASP A 116 -19.00 3.29 -0.60
N PRO A 117 -20.14 3.32 0.12
CA PRO A 117 -20.98 2.14 0.35
C PRO A 117 -21.49 1.46 -0.94
N GLU A 118 -21.49 2.16 -2.08
CA GLU A 118 -21.80 1.56 -3.38
C GLU A 118 -20.77 0.49 -3.80
N LEU A 119 -19.60 0.45 -3.16
CA LEU A 119 -18.53 -0.51 -3.42
C LEU A 119 -18.65 -1.81 -2.61
N GLU A 120 -19.74 -2.02 -1.86
CA GLU A 120 -20.00 -3.29 -1.17
C GLU A 120 -19.98 -4.46 -2.15
N GLY A 121 -19.02 -5.37 -1.98
CA GLY A 121 -18.83 -6.52 -2.85
C GLY A 121 -18.41 -6.18 -4.29
N ALA A 122 -17.90 -4.97 -4.54
CA ALA A 122 -17.44 -4.55 -5.86
C ALA A 122 -16.34 -5.50 -6.40
N SER A 123 -16.43 -5.83 -7.68
CA SER A 123 -15.40 -6.64 -8.34
C SER A 123 -14.14 -5.81 -8.64
N LEU A 124 -13.01 -6.47 -8.88
CA LEU A 124 -11.78 -5.80 -9.30
C LEU A 124 -11.99 -4.94 -10.56
N ASP A 125 -12.77 -5.42 -11.53
CA ASP A 125 -13.09 -4.66 -12.75
C ASP A 125 -13.90 -3.40 -12.47
N GLU A 126 -14.76 -3.44 -11.45
CA GLU A 126 -15.49 -2.25 -11.01
C GLU A 126 -14.57 -1.23 -10.34
N LEU A 127 -13.66 -1.70 -9.48
CA LEU A 127 -12.64 -0.85 -8.88
C LEU A 127 -11.71 -0.23 -9.93
N ARG A 128 -11.30 -0.98 -10.96
CA ARG A 128 -10.53 -0.47 -12.11
C ARG A 128 -11.26 0.65 -12.84
N ARG A 129 -12.57 0.48 -13.09
CA ARG A 129 -13.39 1.56 -13.68
C ARG A 129 -13.43 2.79 -12.76
N ARG A 130 -13.55 2.57 -11.45
CA ARG A 130 -13.57 3.66 -10.46
C ARG A 130 -12.23 4.39 -10.37
N PHE A 131 -11.14 3.66 -10.58
CA PHE A 131 -9.76 4.16 -10.59
C PHE A 131 -9.38 4.92 -11.88
N ALA A 132 -10.22 4.89 -12.91
CA ALA A 132 -9.95 5.57 -14.19
C ALA A 132 -9.67 7.08 -14.09
N TRP A 133 -9.96 7.72 -12.95
CA TRP A 133 -9.54 9.09 -12.66
C TRP A 133 -8.03 9.29 -12.77
N ALA A 134 -7.22 8.24 -12.56
CA ALA A 134 -5.76 8.31 -12.66
C ALA A 134 -5.29 8.82 -14.03
N ARG A 135 -6.02 8.54 -15.12
CA ARG A 135 -5.74 9.10 -16.46
C ARG A 135 -5.83 10.62 -16.54
N VAL A 136 -6.63 11.22 -15.67
CA VAL A 136 -6.90 12.67 -15.67
C VAL A 136 -5.98 13.40 -14.69
N ASP A 137 -5.61 12.76 -13.58
CA ASP A 137 -4.76 13.36 -12.53
C ASP A 137 -3.25 13.19 -12.81
N ALA A 138 -2.86 12.19 -13.61
CA ALA A 138 -1.46 11.97 -13.96
C ALA A 138 -0.85 13.17 -14.71
N PRO A 139 0.42 13.52 -14.44
CA PRO A 139 1.09 14.65 -15.10
C PRO A 139 1.48 14.35 -16.56
N TYR A 140 1.26 13.12 -17.02
CA TYR A 140 1.52 12.62 -18.37
C TYR A 140 0.38 11.74 -18.87
N ASP A 141 0.39 11.47 -20.17
CA ASP A 141 -0.58 10.59 -20.81
C ASP A 141 -0.27 9.11 -20.48
N LEU A 142 -1.08 8.52 -19.59
CA LEU A 142 -0.95 7.12 -19.18
C LEU A 142 -1.10 6.13 -20.36
N ASP A 143 -1.89 6.49 -21.37
CA ASP A 143 -2.15 5.62 -22.53
C ASP A 143 -1.02 5.71 -23.57
N ALA A 144 -0.12 6.70 -23.44
CA ALA A 144 1.10 6.84 -24.25
C ALA A 144 2.30 6.08 -23.69
N CYS A 145 2.22 5.58 -22.45
CA CYS A 145 3.24 4.72 -21.86
C CYS A 145 3.32 3.38 -22.62
N GLU A 146 4.54 2.89 -22.85
CA GLU A 146 4.73 1.59 -23.50
C GLU A 146 4.14 0.47 -22.64
N ALA A 147 3.47 -0.50 -23.28
CA ALA A 147 2.90 -1.64 -22.57
C ALA A 147 3.99 -2.38 -21.78
N GLY A 148 3.75 -2.66 -20.50
CA GLY A 148 4.77 -3.24 -19.62
C GLY A 148 5.82 -2.25 -19.11
N THR A 149 5.56 -0.94 -19.18
CA THR A 149 6.30 0.06 -18.40
C THR A 149 5.42 0.56 -17.27
N THR A 150 6.03 0.76 -16.11
CA THR A 150 5.31 1.37 -14.99
C THR A 150 4.98 2.83 -15.30
N ARG A 151 3.76 3.21 -14.99
CA ARG A 151 3.23 4.56 -15.02
C ARG A 151 3.29 5.19 -13.63
N GLY A 152 4.14 4.68 -12.74
CA GLY A 152 4.29 5.12 -11.36
C GLY A 152 3.28 4.47 -10.42
N SER A 153 3.71 4.10 -9.22
CA SER A 153 2.95 3.18 -8.38
C SER A 153 1.57 3.69 -7.96
N ARG A 154 1.44 5.01 -7.76
CA ARG A 154 0.14 5.65 -7.49
C ARG A 154 -0.86 5.53 -8.64
N TYR A 155 -0.39 5.50 -9.90
CA TYR A 155 -1.25 5.50 -11.08
C TYR A 155 -1.39 4.12 -11.73
N ASP A 156 -0.57 3.14 -11.34
CA ASP A 156 -0.68 1.76 -11.81
C ASP A 156 -1.41 0.84 -10.83
N PHE A 157 -1.38 1.14 -9.54
CA PHE A 157 -1.86 0.21 -8.52
C PHE A 157 -2.82 0.87 -7.54
N PHE A 158 -3.73 0.05 -7.01
CA PHE A 158 -4.54 0.40 -5.85
C PHE A 158 -4.60 -0.76 -4.86
N VAL A 159 -4.97 -0.42 -3.64
CA VAL A 159 -5.16 -1.39 -2.56
C VAL A 159 -6.66 -1.62 -2.40
N GLN A 160 -7.07 -2.88 -2.32
CA GLN A 160 -8.42 -3.27 -1.93
C GLN A 160 -8.39 -3.88 -0.52
N ALA A 161 -9.28 -3.38 0.33
CA ALA A 161 -9.61 -3.94 1.62
C ALA A 161 -11.00 -4.59 1.53
N ASP A 162 -11.02 -5.89 1.27
CA ASP A 162 -12.22 -6.72 1.23
C ASP A 162 -12.55 -7.31 2.61
N GLU A 163 -13.57 -8.18 2.66
CA GLU A 163 -14.02 -8.82 3.90
C GLU A 163 -12.92 -9.68 4.54
N GLU A 164 -12.11 -10.37 3.73
CA GLU A 164 -11.03 -11.24 4.21
C GLU A 164 -9.90 -10.40 4.82
N ALA A 165 -9.46 -9.37 4.10
CA ALA A 165 -8.45 -8.42 4.54
C ALA A 165 -8.85 -7.74 5.86
N LEU A 166 -10.09 -7.24 5.97
CA LEU A 166 -10.56 -6.59 7.20
C LEU A 166 -10.71 -7.57 8.36
N ARG A 167 -11.19 -8.79 8.11
CA ARG A 167 -11.26 -9.81 9.17
C ARG A 167 -9.90 -10.21 9.70
N SER A 168 -8.87 -10.17 8.85
CA SER A 168 -7.51 -10.50 9.27
C SER A 168 -6.95 -9.56 10.35
N LEU A 169 -7.48 -8.34 10.43
CA LEU A 169 -7.13 -7.34 11.45
C LEU A 169 -7.91 -7.48 12.75
N VAL A 170 -8.94 -8.32 12.77
CA VAL A 170 -9.72 -8.57 13.99
C VAL A 170 -8.91 -9.53 14.87
N PRO A 171 -8.49 -9.12 16.07
CA PRO A 171 -7.68 -9.97 16.93
C PRO A 171 -8.45 -11.25 17.28
N ASP A 172 -7.92 -12.40 16.90
CA ASP A 172 -8.43 -13.67 17.37
C ASP A 172 -7.94 -13.90 18.82
N PRO A 173 -8.84 -13.96 19.82
CA PRO A 173 -8.46 -14.17 21.22
C PRO A 173 -7.80 -15.54 21.49
N SER A 174 -7.86 -16.47 20.54
CA SER A 174 -7.21 -17.79 20.61
C SER A 174 -5.85 -17.85 19.91
N SER A 175 -5.49 -16.79 19.18
CA SER A 175 -4.27 -16.70 18.40
C SER A 175 -3.08 -16.30 19.27
N ASN A 176 -1.92 -16.93 19.04
CA ASN A 176 -0.68 -16.55 19.72
C ASN A 176 -0.08 -15.29 19.06
N TYR A 177 0.78 -14.57 19.77
CA TYR A 177 1.43 -13.35 19.28
C TYR A 177 2.18 -13.52 17.94
N ALA A 178 2.54 -14.74 17.53
CA ALA A 178 3.20 -15.00 16.25
C ALA A 178 2.22 -14.97 15.06
N ALA A 179 0.95 -15.31 15.27
CA ALA A 179 -0.08 -15.25 14.24
C ALA A 179 -0.69 -13.85 14.06
N LEU A 180 -0.43 -12.92 15.00
CA LEU A 180 -0.70 -11.48 14.82
C LEU A 180 0.31 -10.78 13.89
N LEU A 181 1.45 -11.42 13.60
CA LEU A 181 2.51 -10.90 12.71
C LEU A 181 2.47 -11.51 11.31
N SER A 182 1.50 -12.37 11.02
CA SER A 182 1.47 -13.19 9.80
C SER A 182 0.10 -13.24 9.12
N GLY A 183 -0.85 -12.40 9.55
CA GLY A 183 -2.26 -12.52 9.16
C GLY A 183 -2.80 -11.30 8.42
N ASP A 184 -2.34 -10.11 8.79
CA ASP A 184 -2.81 -8.83 8.28
C ASP A 184 -2.38 -8.64 6.82
N HIS A 185 -3.38 -8.68 5.94
CA HIS A 185 -3.17 -8.52 4.51
C HIS A 185 -4.14 -7.52 3.91
N VAL A 186 -3.74 -7.05 2.74
CA VAL A 186 -4.60 -6.36 1.79
C VAL A 186 -4.32 -6.89 0.39
N ASN A 187 -5.24 -6.63 -0.53
CA ASN A 187 -5.06 -7.00 -1.93
C ASN A 187 -4.44 -5.81 -2.65
N LEU A 188 -3.25 -5.98 -3.24
CA LEU A 188 -2.66 -5.01 -4.14
C LEU A 188 -3.03 -5.38 -5.57
N VAL A 189 -3.58 -4.42 -6.32
CA VAL A 189 -4.21 -4.67 -7.62
C VAL A 189 -3.61 -3.76 -8.68
N ARG A 190 -3.25 -4.32 -9.86
CA ARG A 190 -2.97 -3.55 -11.08
C ARG A 190 -4.27 -3.00 -11.65
N ALA A 191 -4.28 -1.69 -11.84
CA ALA A 191 -5.43 -0.96 -12.37
C ALA A 191 -5.63 -1.18 -13.87
N TRP A 192 -4.55 -1.52 -14.58
CA TRP A 192 -4.54 -1.64 -16.04
C TRP A 192 -4.20 -3.06 -16.43
N ALA A 193 -5.10 -3.69 -17.16
CA ALA A 193 -4.87 -4.97 -17.81
C ALA A 193 -4.18 -4.71 -19.15
N ASP A 194 -2.87 -4.45 -19.11
CA ASP A 194 -2.06 -4.39 -20.32
C ASP A 194 -1.89 -5.82 -20.87
N PRO A 195 -2.02 -6.03 -22.19
CA PRO A 195 -1.72 -7.34 -22.76
C PRO A 195 -0.26 -7.69 -22.48
N ILE A 196 -0.03 -8.81 -21.79
CA ILE A 196 1.32 -9.32 -21.57
C ILE A 196 1.94 -9.60 -22.95
N PRO A 197 3.13 -9.05 -23.26
CA PRO A 197 3.84 -9.42 -24.48
C PRO A 197 4.03 -10.94 -24.54
N GLU A 198 3.84 -11.57 -25.69
CA GLU A 198 3.92 -13.04 -25.84
C GLU A 198 5.24 -13.63 -25.28
N GLU A 199 6.34 -12.86 -25.30
CA GLU A 199 7.65 -13.23 -24.74
C GLU A 199 7.68 -13.34 -23.21
N LYS A 200 6.75 -12.67 -22.51
CA LYS A 200 6.58 -12.68 -21.06
C LYS A 200 5.35 -13.49 -20.61
N ALA A 201 4.59 -14.04 -21.55
CA ALA A 201 3.34 -14.76 -21.28
C ALA A 201 3.56 -16.19 -20.80
N THR A 202 4.80 -16.66 -20.77
CA THR A 202 5.16 -17.99 -20.28
C THR A 202 6.33 -17.92 -19.30
N ASP A 203 6.28 -18.73 -18.23
CA ASP A 203 7.38 -18.86 -17.29
C ASP A 203 8.58 -19.62 -17.90
N ALA A 204 9.63 -19.84 -17.09
CA ALA A 204 10.83 -20.56 -17.52
C ALA A 204 10.56 -22.03 -17.95
N ASP A 205 9.41 -22.58 -17.54
CA ASP A 205 8.97 -23.93 -17.86
C ASP A 205 7.99 -23.95 -19.07
N GLY A 206 7.65 -22.78 -19.63
CA GLY A 206 6.78 -22.63 -20.79
C GLY A 206 5.29 -22.66 -20.45
N GLU A 207 4.92 -22.59 -19.17
CA GLU A 207 3.54 -22.55 -18.71
C GLU A 207 3.02 -21.11 -18.77
N LEU A 208 1.73 -20.95 -19.13
CA LEU A 208 1.09 -19.64 -19.11
C LEU A 208 1.11 -19.09 -17.69
N VAL A 209 1.72 -17.92 -17.50
CA VAL A 209 1.68 -17.23 -16.21
C VAL A 209 0.21 -16.87 -15.94
N ASP A 210 -0.34 -17.40 -14.84
CA ASP A 210 -1.68 -17.04 -14.40
C ASP A 210 -1.72 -15.52 -14.18
N ASN A 211 -2.50 -14.85 -15.02
CA ASN A 211 -2.47 -13.40 -15.18
C ASN A 211 -3.41 -12.74 -14.17
N GLU A 212 -3.25 -13.11 -12.90
CA GLU A 212 -3.93 -12.39 -11.84
C GLU A 212 -3.21 -11.04 -11.65
N ASP A 213 -3.87 -9.99 -12.15
CA ASP A 213 -3.51 -8.59 -11.99
C ASP A 213 -3.67 -8.10 -10.54
N TRP A 214 -3.50 -8.98 -9.56
CA TRP A 214 -3.57 -8.69 -8.14
C TRP A 214 -2.81 -9.72 -7.30
N MET A 215 -2.38 -9.33 -6.10
CA MET A 215 -1.75 -10.22 -5.13
C MET A 215 -2.10 -9.84 -3.70
N LYS A 216 -2.06 -10.82 -2.79
CA LYS A 216 -2.17 -10.58 -1.34
C LYS A 216 -0.81 -10.15 -0.79
N VAL A 217 -0.75 -8.96 -0.20
CA VAL A 217 0.46 -8.43 0.43
C VAL A 217 0.22 -8.20 1.91
N HIS A 218 1.26 -8.41 2.72
CA HIS A 218 1.23 -8.06 4.13
C HIS A 218 1.07 -6.55 4.30
N LEU A 219 0.33 -6.10 5.32
CA LEU A 219 0.02 -4.67 5.48
C LEU A 219 1.28 -3.81 5.62
N GLY A 220 2.26 -4.24 6.42
CA GLY A 220 3.56 -3.56 6.57
C GLY A 220 4.41 -3.49 5.30
N VAL A 221 4.02 -4.18 4.22
CA VAL A 221 4.65 -4.06 2.90
C VAL A 221 4.12 -2.83 2.17
N VAL A 222 2.93 -2.31 2.50
CA VAL A 222 2.34 -1.12 1.84
C VAL A 222 2.96 0.19 2.39
N SER A 223 4.29 0.28 2.32
CA SER A 223 5.12 1.38 2.81
C SER A 223 5.70 2.21 1.66
N THR A 224 6.45 3.27 2.00
CA THR A 224 7.26 4.05 1.04
C THR A 224 8.25 3.19 0.27
N HIS A 225 8.83 2.17 0.92
CA HIS A 225 9.79 1.26 0.32
C HIS A 225 9.17 0.54 -0.87
N TYR A 226 8.05 -0.14 -0.64
CA TYR A 226 7.37 -0.90 -1.68
C TYR A 226 6.72 0.00 -2.72
N TYR A 227 6.29 1.21 -2.34
CA TYR A 227 5.87 2.23 -3.29
C TYR A 227 6.97 2.59 -4.28
N VAL A 228 8.24 2.68 -3.84
CA VAL A 228 9.36 2.94 -4.77
C VAL A 228 9.72 1.71 -5.58
N GLU A 229 9.72 0.52 -4.98
CA GLU A 229 10.11 -0.69 -5.69
C GLU A 229 9.11 -1.09 -6.78
N LEU A 230 7.80 -0.90 -6.55
CA LEU A 230 6.77 -1.10 -7.58
C LEU A 230 6.75 0.00 -8.65
N GLY A 231 7.61 1.01 -8.53
CA GLY A 231 7.94 1.92 -9.62
C GLY A 231 8.88 1.29 -10.65
N ASP A 232 9.17 0.00 -10.54
CA ASP A 232 9.82 -0.84 -11.54
C ASP A 232 8.89 -2.01 -11.88
N ASP A 233 8.62 -2.21 -13.17
CA ASP A 233 7.70 -3.25 -13.65
C ASP A 233 8.25 -4.67 -13.37
N GLU A 234 9.58 -4.84 -13.34
CA GLU A 234 10.22 -6.13 -13.03
C GLU A 234 9.91 -6.58 -11.60
N THR A 235 9.80 -5.64 -10.67
CA THR A 235 9.48 -5.88 -9.26
C THR A 235 8.13 -6.58 -9.09
N TRP A 236 7.13 -6.19 -9.87
CA TRP A 236 5.82 -6.84 -9.83
C TRP A 236 5.94 -8.32 -10.17
N TYR A 237 6.65 -8.67 -11.25
CA TYR A 237 6.82 -10.07 -11.66
C TYR A 237 7.70 -10.87 -10.70
N ALA A 238 8.66 -10.22 -10.04
CA ALA A 238 9.50 -10.85 -9.03
C ALA A 238 8.72 -11.22 -7.76
N TYR A 239 7.71 -10.41 -7.40
CA TYR A 239 6.95 -10.57 -6.15
C TYR A 239 5.54 -11.14 -6.33
N ASN A 240 4.96 -11.10 -7.53
CA ASN A 240 3.61 -11.60 -7.76
C ASN A 240 3.54 -13.09 -7.44
N ARG A 241 2.64 -13.42 -6.51
CA ARG A 241 2.14 -14.77 -6.29
C ARG A 241 0.62 -14.69 -6.37
N ALA A 242 0.06 -15.29 -7.41
CA ALA A 242 -1.38 -15.39 -7.57
C ALA A 242 -1.96 -16.22 -6.41
N PRO A 243 -2.97 -15.72 -5.67
CA PRO A 243 -3.70 -16.55 -4.72
C PRO A 243 -4.35 -17.74 -5.45
N PRO A 244 -4.26 -18.99 -4.92
CA PRO A 244 -4.10 -19.34 -3.51
C PRO A 244 -2.67 -19.63 -3.04
N ASP A 245 -1.62 -19.41 -3.85
CA ASP A 245 -0.26 -19.91 -3.59
C ASP A 245 0.54 -19.16 -2.51
N GLY A 246 -0.10 -18.23 -1.78
CA GLY A 246 0.40 -17.66 -0.53
C GLY A 246 0.56 -16.14 -0.54
N MET A 247 0.65 -15.58 0.67
CA MET A 247 0.92 -14.15 0.91
C MET A 247 2.29 -13.78 0.34
N CYS A 248 2.36 -12.69 -0.43
CA CYS A 248 3.64 -12.14 -0.86
C CYS A 248 4.39 -11.55 0.35
N MET A 249 5.54 -12.14 0.67
CA MET A 249 6.48 -11.68 1.68
C MET A 249 7.78 -11.31 0.96
N PRO A 250 8.17 -10.03 0.92
CA PRO A 250 9.47 -9.60 0.41
C PRO A 250 10.62 -10.01 1.36
#